data_AF-A0A9P5QBG4-F1
#
_entry.id   AF-A0A9P5QBG4-F1
#
_cell.length_a   1.000
_cell.length_b   1.000
_cell.length_c   1.000
_cell.angle_alpha   90.00
_cell.angle_beta   90.00
_cell.angle_gamma   90.00
#
_symmetry.space_group_name_H-M   'P 1'
#
loop_
_entity.id
_entity.type
_entity.pdbx_description
1 polymer ?
#
loop_
_entity_poly.entity_id
_entity_poly.type
_entity_poly.pdbx_seq_one_letter_code
_entity_poly.pdbx_strand_id
1 'polypeptide(L)'
;MAEWVGKRCEQLLTSTGKMIDKLLGRGSGRVVLDKIQVEEDNTVFNVLEPDKIKHHVRDWFEKWHGPRPAQPLEPGSRWERQYTPSDDINPEWYQGLMDPPTMAEFKDTVQNAPKFKAPGIS
;
A
#
# COMPACT_ATOMS: atom_id res chain seq x y z
N MET A 1 -27.60 17.68 -15.05
CA MET A 1 -26.56 18.72 -15.28
C MET A 1 -26.85 20.04 -14.58
N ALA A 2 -28.10 20.55 -14.57
CA ALA A 2 -28.45 21.84 -13.97
C ALA A 2 -28.16 21.95 -12.45
N GLU A 3 -28.30 20.86 -11.71
CA GLU A 3 -28.15 20.83 -10.25
C GLU A 3 -26.72 21.15 -9.75
N TRP A 4 -25.70 20.62 -10.44
CA TRP A 4 -24.29 20.83 -10.10
C TRP A 4 -23.82 22.26 -10.40
N VAL A 5 -24.43 22.89 -11.40
CA VAL A 5 -24.17 24.29 -11.75
C VAL A 5 -24.76 25.21 -10.68
N GLY A 6 -26.01 24.97 -10.26
CA GLY A 6 -26.65 25.75 -9.20
C GLY A 6 -25.87 25.70 -7.88
N LYS A 7 -25.44 24.51 -7.47
CA LYS A 7 -24.63 24.31 -6.26
C LYS A 7 -23.28 25.03 -6.33
N ARG A 8 -22.68 25.15 -7.52
CA ARG A 8 -21.44 25.91 -7.73
C ARG A 8 -21.65 27.41 -7.59
N CYS A 9 -22.73 27.94 -8.17
CA CYS A 9 -23.09 29.36 -8.06
C CYS A 9 -23.38 29.77 -6.61
N GLU A 10 -24.04 28.89 -5.85
CA GLU A 10 -24.27 29.11 -4.42
C GLU A 10 -22.95 29.15 -3.63
N GLN A 11 -22.01 28.24 -3.92
CA GLN A 11 -20.71 28.20 -3.25
C GLN A 11 -19.82 29.39 -3.58
N LEU A 12 -19.93 29.97 -4.78
CA LEU A 12 -19.29 31.23 -5.14
C LEU A 12 -19.71 32.39 -4.23
N LEU A 13 -21.01 32.45 -3.92
CA LEU A 13 -21.61 33.52 -3.13
C LEU A 13 -21.44 33.32 -1.62
N THR A 14 -21.55 32.09 -1.14
CA THR A 14 -21.60 31.77 0.30
C THR A 14 -20.25 31.36 0.89
N SER A 15 -19.33 30.80 0.09
CA SER A 15 -18.04 30.32 0.61
C SER A 15 -16.98 30.20 -0.50
N THR A 16 -16.42 31.35 -0.88
CA THR A 16 -15.41 31.45 -1.95
C THR A 16 -14.18 30.60 -1.67
N GLY A 17 -13.73 30.50 -0.41
CA GLY A 17 -12.60 29.64 -0.01
C GLY A 17 -12.84 28.17 -0.34
N LYS A 18 -14.01 27.62 0.03
CA LYS A 18 -14.38 26.22 -0.29
C LYS A 18 -14.49 25.99 -1.80
N MET A 19 -14.90 27.01 -2.55
CA MET A 19 -14.98 26.93 -4.01
C MET A 19 -13.60 26.90 -4.66
N ILE A 20 -12.68 27.75 -4.18
CA ILE A 20 -11.26 27.75 -4.59
C ILE A 20 -10.61 26.41 -4.25
N ASP A 21 -10.81 25.89 -3.04
CA ASP A 21 -10.22 24.60 -2.64
C ASP A 21 -10.73 23.44 -3.50
N LYS A 22 -12.02 23.44 -3.88
CA LYS A 22 -12.58 22.46 -4.82
C LYS A 22 -12.04 22.62 -6.24
N LEU A 23 -11.91 23.87 -6.72
CA LEU A 23 -11.35 24.16 -8.05
C LEU A 23 -9.89 23.74 -8.16
N LEU A 24 -9.13 23.95 -7.09
CA LEU A 24 -7.71 23.61 -7.01
C LEU A 24 -7.47 22.15 -6.59
N GLY A 25 -8.52 21.37 -6.32
CA GLY A 25 -8.40 19.99 -5.86
C GLY A 25 -7.68 19.84 -4.52
N ARG A 26 -7.65 20.88 -3.69
CA ARG A 26 -6.92 20.93 -2.41
C ARG A 26 -7.62 20.16 -1.28
N GLY A 27 -8.91 19.87 -1.45
CA GLY A 27 -9.61 18.94 -0.58
C GLY A 27 -9.25 17.50 -0.96
N SER A 28 -8.78 16.70 0.00
CA SER A 28 -8.66 15.25 -0.16
C SER A 28 -10.03 14.69 -0.52
N GLY A 29 -10.24 14.43 -1.82
CA GLY A 29 -11.42 13.70 -2.27
C GLY A 29 -11.33 12.28 -1.74
N ARG A 30 -12.44 11.76 -1.21
CA ARG A 30 -12.54 10.33 -0.92
C ARG A 30 -12.42 9.59 -2.25
N VAL A 31 -11.31 8.88 -2.45
CA VAL A 31 -11.16 7.96 -3.58
C VAL A 31 -12.09 6.78 -3.32
N VAL A 32 -13.06 6.57 -4.19
CA VAL A 32 -14.00 5.44 -4.12
C VAL A 32 -13.78 4.58 -5.36
N LEU A 33 -13.50 3.30 -5.16
CA LEU A 33 -13.50 2.28 -6.21
C LEU A 33 -14.89 1.64 -6.25
N ASP A 34 -15.78 2.22 -7.04
CA ASP A 34 -17.17 1.79 -7.25
C ASP A 34 -17.37 0.99 -8.55
N LYS A 35 -16.36 1.03 -9.43
CA LYS A 35 -16.40 0.39 -10.73
C LYS A 35 -15.01 -0.06 -11.16
N ILE A 36 -14.91 -1.27 -11.67
CA ILE A 36 -13.69 -1.78 -12.30
C ILE A 36 -14.01 -2.28 -13.71
N GLN A 37 -13.05 -2.12 -14.63
CA GLN A 37 -13.10 -2.75 -15.94
C GLN A 37 -12.22 -3.99 -15.91
N VAL A 38 -12.81 -5.13 -16.27
CA VAL A 38 -12.11 -6.40 -16.38
C VAL A 38 -12.19 -6.84 -17.84
N GLU A 39 -11.07 -7.32 -18.36
CA GLU A 39 -10.96 -7.87 -19.70
C GLU A 39 -10.82 -9.39 -19.56
N GLU A 40 -11.82 -10.13 -20.04
CA GLU A 40 -11.76 -11.58 -20.20
C GLU A 40 -12.13 -11.92 -21.64
N ASP A 41 -11.38 -12.84 -22.26
CA ASP A 41 -11.64 -13.36 -23.61
C ASP A 41 -11.91 -12.26 -24.66
N ASN A 42 -11.03 -11.24 -24.70
CA ASN A 42 -11.10 -10.11 -25.64
C ASN A 42 -12.36 -9.24 -25.49
N THR A 43 -13.09 -9.38 -24.37
CA THR A 43 -14.31 -8.63 -24.07
C THR A 43 -14.11 -7.84 -22.79
N VAL A 44 -14.36 -6.52 -22.85
CA VAL A 44 -14.27 -5.64 -21.69
C VAL A 44 -15.65 -5.49 -21.05
N PHE A 45 -15.76 -5.88 -19.79
CA PHE A 45 -16.99 -5.68 -19.01
C PHE A 45 -16.74 -4.82 -17.77
N ASN A 46 -17.82 -4.21 -17.30
CA ASN A 46 -17.80 -3.33 -16.15
C ASN A 46 -18.38 -4.05 -14.94
N VAL A 47 -17.60 -4.19 -13.87
CA VAL A 47 -18.07 -4.75 -12.61
C VAL A 47 -18.45 -3.59 -11.68
N LEU A 48 -19.70 -3.61 -11.22
CA LEU A 48 -20.30 -2.61 -10.31
C LEU A 48 -20.67 -3.21 -8.95
N GLU A 49 -20.66 -4.54 -8.84
CA GLU A 49 -21.03 -5.26 -7.63
C GLU A 49 -19.92 -5.17 -6.58
N PRO A 50 -20.18 -4.62 -5.37
CA PRO A 50 -19.14 -4.34 -4.38
C PRO A 50 -18.30 -5.56 -3.97
N ASP A 51 -18.91 -6.73 -3.84
CA ASP A 51 -18.18 -7.94 -3.43
C ASP A 51 -17.27 -8.46 -4.54
N LYS A 52 -17.72 -8.38 -5.80
CA LYS A 52 -16.87 -8.71 -6.96
C LYS A 52 -15.72 -7.72 -7.11
N ILE A 53 -15.96 -6.42 -6.90
CA ILE A 53 -14.90 -5.40 -6.91
C ILE A 53 -13.83 -5.74 -5.87
N LYS A 54 -14.21 -6.05 -4.63
CA LYS A 54 -13.25 -6.43 -3.57
C LYS A 54 -12.43 -7.66 -3.95
N HIS A 55 -13.08 -8.67 -4.54
CA HIS A 55 -12.39 -9.88 -4.97
C HIS A 55 -11.36 -9.56 -6.06
N HIS A 56 -11.76 -8.89 -7.15
CA HIS A 56 -10.85 -8.51 -8.22
C HIS A 56 -9.70 -7.61 -7.75
N VAL A 57 -9.95 -6.68 -6.82
CA VAL A 57 -8.90 -5.83 -6.26
C VAL A 57 -7.92 -6.65 -5.43
N ARG A 58 -8.41 -7.60 -4.63
CA ARG A 58 -7.53 -8.52 -3.87
C ARG A 58 -6.68 -9.36 -4.82
N ASP A 59 -7.29 -9.99 -5.79
CA ASP A 59 -6.59 -10.88 -6.73
C ASP A 59 -5.56 -10.10 -7.56
N TRP A 60 -5.92 -8.91 -8.04
CA TRP A 60 -4.98 -8.02 -8.72
C TRP A 60 -3.81 -7.64 -7.81
N PHE A 61 -4.10 -7.30 -6.54
CA PHE A 61 -3.07 -6.92 -5.58
C PHE A 61 -2.13 -8.08 -5.27
N GLU A 62 -2.67 -9.27 -5.00
CA GLU A 62 -1.89 -10.50 -4.79
C GLU A 62 -1.08 -10.89 -6.02
N LYS A 63 -1.63 -10.73 -7.23
CA LYS A 63 -0.88 -11.00 -8.47
C LYS A 63 0.25 -9.99 -8.70
N TRP A 64 0.01 -8.72 -8.37
CA TRP A 64 0.99 -7.66 -8.58
C TRP A 64 2.12 -7.69 -7.54
N HIS A 65 1.75 -7.83 -6.27
CA HIS A 65 2.62 -7.77 -5.08
C HIS A 65 2.97 -9.14 -4.51
N GLY A 66 2.46 -10.22 -5.09
CA GLY A 66 2.76 -11.57 -4.65
C GLY A 66 4.26 -11.89 -4.74
N PRO A 67 4.70 -12.93 -4.01
CA PRO A 67 6.08 -13.36 -4.04
C PRO A 67 6.47 -13.71 -5.47
N ARG A 68 7.38 -12.92 -6.04
CA ARG A 68 7.98 -13.23 -7.34
C ARG A 68 9.18 -14.13 -7.10
N PRO A 69 9.34 -15.21 -7.89
CA PRO A 69 10.57 -15.98 -7.82
C PRO A 69 11.74 -15.04 -8.15
N ALA A 70 12.65 -14.87 -7.20
CA ALA A 70 13.88 -14.15 -7.44
C ALA A 70 14.67 -14.92 -8.51
N GLN A 71 15.05 -14.24 -9.60
CA GLN A 71 15.96 -14.84 -10.56
C GLN A 71 17.35 -14.93 -9.92
N PRO A 72 18.10 -16.02 -10.14
CA PRO A 72 19.48 -16.11 -9.73
C PRO A 72 20.28 -14.92 -10.26
N LEU A 73 21.26 -14.45 -9.48
CA LEU A 73 22.17 -13.42 -9.95
C LEU A 73 22.93 -13.93 -11.18
N GLU A 74 23.11 -13.07 -12.17
CA GLU A 74 23.89 -13.42 -13.36
C GLU A 74 25.33 -13.78 -12.97
N PRO A 75 25.86 -14.93 -13.43
CA PRO A 75 27.24 -15.32 -13.15
C PRO A 75 28.25 -14.29 -13.64
N GLY A 76 29.21 -13.93 -12.79
CA GLY A 76 30.22 -12.91 -13.04
C GLY A 76 29.71 -11.47 -12.91
N SER A 77 28.43 -11.26 -12.60
CA SER A 77 27.88 -9.92 -12.43
C SER A 77 28.53 -9.20 -11.24
N ARG A 78 28.40 -7.87 -11.23
CA ARG A 78 28.78 -7.06 -10.05
C ARG A 78 28.00 -7.49 -8.82
N TRP A 79 26.74 -7.90 -8.99
CA TRP A 79 25.86 -8.26 -7.90
C TRP A 79 26.22 -9.60 -7.26
N GLU A 80 26.58 -10.62 -8.06
CA GLU A 80 27.06 -11.89 -7.52
C GLU A 80 28.24 -11.65 -6.57
N ARG A 81 29.25 -10.89 -7.00
CA ARG A 81 30.41 -10.53 -6.18
C ARG A 81 30.07 -9.71 -4.94
N GLN A 82 29.09 -8.82 -5.03
CA GLN A 82 28.70 -7.93 -3.92
C GLN A 82 27.94 -8.68 -2.82
N TYR A 83 27.17 -9.69 -3.19
CA TYR A 83 26.37 -10.50 -2.26
C TYR A 83 27.07 -11.79 -1.83
N THR A 84 28.28 -12.06 -2.31
CA THR A 84 29.13 -13.13 -1.76
C THR A 84 29.37 -12.88 -0.27
N PRO A 85 29.29 -13.92 0.59
CA PRO A 85 29.65 -13.78 1.99
C PRO A 85 31.03 -13.16 2.16
N SER A 86 31.13 -12.20 3.08
CA SER A 86 32.41 -11.58 3.43
C SER A 86 33.09 -12.41 4.51
N ASP A 87 34.38 -12.70 4.33
CA ASP A 87 35.18 -13.47 5.30
C ASP A 87 35.30 -12.78 6.66
N ASP A 88 35.13 -11.46 6.72
CA ASP A 88 35.18 -10.67 7.94
C ASP A 88 33.89 -10.76 8.78
N ILE A 89 32.84 -11.39 8.26
CA ILE A 89 31.53 -11.50 8.90
C ILE A 89 31.34 -12.92 9.41
N ASN A 90 31.19 -13.09 10.73
CA ASN A 90 30.85 -14.40 11.32
C ASN A 90 29.38 -14.75 11.00
N PRO A 91 29.10 -15.86 10.28
CA PRO A 91 27.73 -16.26 9.95
C PRO A 91 26.84 -16.53 11.19
N GLU A 92 27.43 -16.92 12.32
CA GLU A 92 26.70 -17.23 13.55
C GLU A 92 25.98 -16.00 14.14
N TRP A 93 26.43 -14.77 13.84
CA TRP A 93 25.75 -13.55 14.28
C TRP A 93 24.32 -13.41 13.77
N TYR A 94 24.02 -14.05 12.65
CA TYR A 94 22.70 -14.06 12.03
C TYR A 94 21.96 -15.37 12.24
N GLN A 95 22.49 -16.24 13.12
CA GLN A 95 21.79 -17.46 13.49
C GLN A 95 20.45 -17.11 14.13
N GLY A 96 19.38 -17.70 13.60
CA GLY A 96 18.01 -17.43 14.05
C GLY A 96 17.42 -16.10 13.56
N LEU A 97 18.08 -15.37 12.65
CA LEU A 97 17.53 -14.12 12.09
C LEU A 97 16.17 -14.30 11.41
N MET A 98 15.98 -15.45 10.77
CA MET A 98 14.73 -15.79 10.08
C MET A 98 13.76 -16.58 10.97
N ASP A 99 14.12 -16.87 12.21
CA ASP A 99 13.26 -17.60 13.12
C ASP A 99 12.10 -16.69 13.58
N PRO A 100 10.88 -17.24 13.71
CA PRO A 100 9.75 -16.46 14.19
C PRO A 100 10.01 -16.04 15.66
N PRO A 101 9.67 -14.79 16.04
CA PRO A 101 9.86 -14.33 17.41
C PRO A 101 9.00 -15.14 18.37
N THR A 102 9.56 -15.45 19.54
CA THR A 102 8.87 -16.18 20.59
C THR A 102 7.96 -15.26 21.40
N MET A 103 6.94 -15.85 22.03
CA MET A 103 6.05 -15.10 22.93
C MET A 103 6.79 -14.50 24.13
N ALA A 104 7.86 -15.17 24.59
CA ALA A 104 8.68 -14.69 25.69
C ALA A 104 9.43 -13.40 25.31
N GLU A 105 10.08 -13.39 24.14
CA GLU A 105 10.76 -12.21 23.59
C GLU A 105 9.78 -11.06 23.36
N PHE A 106 8.60 -11.35 22.83
CA PHE A 106 7.58 -10.33 22.63
C PHE A 106 7.16 -9.68 23.96
N LYS A 107 6.89 -10.50 24.98
CA LYS A 107 6.50 -10.02 26.32
C LYS A 107 7.61 -9.19 26.95
N ASP A 108 8.84 -9.65 26.88
CA ASP A 108 10.01 -8.93 27.39
C ASP A 108 10.18 -7.57 26.69
N THR A 109 10.09 -7.57 25.37
CA THR A 109 10.20 -6.35 24.54
C THR A 109 9.12 -5.33 24.91
N VAL A 110 7.87 -5.76 25.09
CA VAL A 110 6.76 -4.88 25.48
C VAL A 110 6.95 -4.33 26.90
N GLN A 111 7.47 -5.16 27.83
CA GLN A 111 7.72 -4.73 29.21
C GLN A 111 8.86 -3.70 29.31
N ASN A 112 9.89 -3.87 28.49
CA ASN A 112 11.07 -3.01 28.45
C ASN A 112 10.91 -1.80 27.52
N ALA A 113 9.82 -1.73 26.74
CA ALA A 113 9.55 -0.62 25.86
C ALA A 113 9.39 0.71 26.65
N PRO A 114 9.92 1.84 26.13
CA PRO A 114 9.77 3.14 26.77
C PRO A 114 8.30 3.51 27.00
N LYS A 115 7.96 3.82 28.24
CA LYS A 115 6.60 4.23 28.62
C LYS A 115 6.33 5.68 28.21
N PHE A 116 5.06 6.03 28.07
CA PHE A 116 4.59 7.40 27.76
C PHE A 116 5.07 7.98 26.42
N LYS A 117 5.34 7.11 25.44
CA LYS A 117 5.56 7.56 24.06
C LYS A 117 4.25 8.06 23.45
N ALA A 118 4.36 9.04 22.56
CA ALA A 118 3.22 9.52 21.81
C ALA A 118 2.61 8.34 21.02
N PRO A 119 1.28 8.15 21.06
CA PRO A 119 0.63 7.16 20.23
C PRO A 119 0.84 7.53 18.75
N GLY A 120 1.03 6.51 17.91
CA GLY A 120 1.03 6.70 16.46
C GLY A 120 -0.36 7.12 15.96
N ILE A 121 -0.41 7.56 14.70
CA ILE A 121 -1.69 7.81 14.02
C ILE A 121 -2.35 6.44 13.82
N SER A 122 -3.41 6.17 14.56
CA SER A 122 -4.27 4.99 14.43
C SER A 122 -5.35 5.21 13.38
#